data_AF-A0A933VHG5-F1
#
_entry.id   AF-A0A933VHG5-F1
#
_cell.length_a   1.000
_cell.length_b   1.000
_cell.length_c   1.000
_cell.angle_alpha   90.00
_cell.angle_beta   90.00
_cell.angle_gamma   90.00
#
_symmetry.space_group_name_H-M   'P 1'
#
loop_
_entity.id
_entity.type
_entity.pdbx_description
1 polymer ?
#
loop_
_entity_poly.entity_id
_entity_poly.type
_entity_poly.pdbx_seq_one_letter_code
_entity_poly.pdbx_strand_id
1 'polypeptide(L)'
;MTDFLATLDPRQALAIAIGLSIALHAFMSNFAWVNRTPHSIGRWGRLLVWMHNARPARVINELVRWLYYLGLPYATLMLGYNTMRSLGVWGMDWTTTAIPFATIGIGALLVVVWVWRPYARSEHPHAIDESGWNWARHIIEVIYQEAHWAFYRSGPILWLGDFYLGSFIGFVLSLIEGWTNPFVRANAHDVTRADAPLWSASLAVVSTIIFVFTQNTWYALVVHLIIDLGLRGTIGFPRAHTPSDSAPLE
;
A
#
# COMPACT_ATOMS: atom_id res chain seq x y z
N MET A 1 -20.54 -6.81 -20.72
CA MET A 1 -19.25 -6.15 -20.40
C MET A 1 -18.07 -7.09 -20.62
N THR A 2 -18.19 -8.38 -20.25
CA THR A 2 -17.22 -9.45 -20.57
C THR A 2 -16.89 -9.53 -22.06
N ASP A 3 -17.91 -9.42 -22.92
CA ASP A 3 -17.71 -9.55 -24.37
C ASP A 3 -16.93 -8.37 -24.96
N PHE A 4 -17.11 -7.17 -24.41
CA PHE A 4 -16.33 -6.00 -24.82
C PHE A 4 -14.86 -6.17 -24.43
N LEU A 5 -14.57 -6.57 -23.18
CA LEU A 5 -13.20 -6.77 -22.73
C LEU A 5 -12.49 -7.92 -23.46
N ALA A 6 -13.22 -8.94 -23.91
CA ALA A 6 -12.67 -10.02 -24.73
C ALA A 6 -12.25 -9.56 -26.14
N THR A 7 -12.82 -8.47 -26.65
CA THR A 7 -12.43 -7.90 -27.96
C THR A 7 -11.22 -6.96 -27.89
N LEU A 8 -10.82 -6.53 -26.70
CA LEU A 8 -9.71 -5.61 -26.52
C LEU A 8 -8.37 -6.35 -26.56
N ASP A 9 -7.35 -5.67 -27.08
CA ASP A 9 -5.97 -6.11 -26.91
C ASP A 9 -5.64 -6.22 -25.40
N PRO A 10 -4.95 -7.28 -24.94
CA PRO A 10 -4.62 -7.49 -23.53
C PRO A 10 -3.96 -6.28 -22.86
N ARG A 11 -3.12 -5.52 -23.57
CA ARG A 11 -2.43 -4.34 -23.05
C ARG A 11 -3.41 -3.19 -22.83
N GLN A 12 -4.36 -3.00 -23.75
CA GLN A 12 -5.41 -2.00 -23.62
C GLN A 12 -6.37 -2.34 -22.47
N ALA A 13 -6.78 -3.61 -22.38
CA ALA A 13 -7.63 -4.08 -21.28
C ALA A 13 -6.96 -3.85 -19.91
N LEU A 14 -5.67 -4.14 -19.79
CA LEU A 14 -4.90 -3.88 -18.56
C LEU A 14 -4.79 -2.38 -18.24
N ALA A 15 -4.54 -1.53 -19.24
CA ALA A 15 -4.48 -0.08 -19.03
C ALA A 15 -5.83 0.48 -18.54
N ILE A 16 -6.94 0.02 -19.12
CA ILE A 16 -8.30 0.36 -18.68
C ILE A 16 -8.53 -0.13 -17.25
N ALA A 17 -8.13 -1.36 -16.91
CA ALA A 17 -8.29 -1.90 -15.56
C ALA A 17 -7.54 -1.07 -14.51
N ILE A 18 -6.30 -0.66 -14.79
CA ILE A 18 -5.51 0.24 -13.93
C ILE A 18 -6.20 1.61 -13.82
N GLY A 19 -6.61 2.20 -14.94
CA GLY A 19 -7.31 3.49 -14.94
C GLY A 19 -8.62 3.46 -14.14
N LEU A 20 -9.42 2.41 -14.28
CA LEU A 20 -10.65 2.20 -13.51
C LEU A 20 -10.37 1.99 -12.03
N SER A 21 -9.29 1.27 -11.68
CA SER A 21 -8.85 1.10 -10.28
C SER A 21 -8.52 2.45 -9.65
N ILE A 22 -7.71 3.29 -10.31
CA ILE A 22 -7.36 4.64 -9.83
C ILE A 22 -8.62 5.51 -9.70
N ALA A 23 -9.50 5.51 -10.72
CA ALA A 23 -10.72 6.31 -10.70
C ALA A 23 -11.66 5.87 -9.58
N LEU A 24 -11.80 4.56 -9.35
CA LEU A 24 -12.60 4.00 -8.26
C LEU A 24 -12.03 4.40 -6.89
N HIS A 25 -10.72 4.30 -6.70
CA HIS A 25 -10.05 4.73 -5.47
C HIS A 25 -10.28 6.23 -5.21
N ALA A 26 -10.04 7.06 -6.21
CA ALA A 26 -10.24 8.50 -6.13
C ALA A 26 -11.69 8.84 -5.78
N PHE A 27 -12.65 8.23 -6.48
CA PHE A 27 -14.07 8.45 -6.22
C PHE A 27 -14.46 8.06 -4.79
N MET A 28 -14.10 6.84 -4.35
CA MET A 28 -14.46 6.33 -3.03
C MET A 28 -13.82 7.12 -1.90
N SER A 29 -12.54 7.50 -2.03
CA SER A 29 -11.84 8.29 -1.01
C SER A 29 -12.38 9.71 -0.89
N ASN A 30 -12.70 10.36 -2.01
CA ASN A 30 -13.32 11.70 -2.01
C ASN A 30 -14.76 11.65 -1.48
N PHE A 31 -15.54 10.63 -1.86
CA PHE A 31 -16.88 10.41 -1.30
C PHE A 31 -16.83 10.22 0.22
N ALA A 32 -15.91 9.39 0.72
CA ALA A 32 -15.74 9.17 2.16
C ALA A 32 -15.32 10.45 2.90
N TRP A 33 -14.48 11.28 2.30
CA TRP A 33 -14.06 12.57 2.87
C TRP A 33 -15.20 13.57 2.99
N VAL A 34 -15.97 13.78 1.92
CA VAL A 34 -17.11 14.72 1.91
C VAL A 34 -18.11 14.35 3.01
N ASN A 35 -18.42 13.05 3.14
CA ASN A 35 -19.36 12.56 4.15
C ASN A 35 -18.83 12.60 5.60
N ARG A 36 -17.53 12.80 5.83
CA ARG A 36 -16.97 12.97 7.18
C ARG A 36 -17.09 14.39 7.71
N THR A 37 -17.32 15.39 6.85
CA THR A 37 -17.41 16.76 7.33
C THR A 37 -18.67 16.96 8.21
N PRO A 38 -18.52 17.43 9.46
CA PRO A 38 -19.59 17.47 10.47
C PRO A 38 -20.77 18.38 10.11
N HIS A 39 -20.71 19.13 9.00
CA HIS A 39 -21.80 19.97 8.52
C HIS A 39 -22.93 19.16 7.83
N SER A 40 -22.75 17.86 7.58
CA SER A 40 -23.73 16.99 6.91
C SER A 40 -24.50 16.07 7.87
N ILE A 41 -24.94 16.56 9.04
CA ILE A 41 -25.79 15.82 10.01
C ILE A 41 -27.23 15.66 9.46
N GLY A 42 -27.33 14.99 8.31
CA GLY A 42 -28.57 14.48 7.74
C GLY A 42 -28.77 13.00 8.04
N ARG A 43 -29.83 12.41 7.49
CA ARG A 43 -30.12 10.96 7.60
C ARG A 43 -28.96 10.09 7.11
N TRP A 44 -28.19 10.56 6.13
CA TRP A 44 -27.04 9.87 5.54
C TRP A 44 -25.85 9.72 6.51
N GLY A 45 -25.53 10.76 7.28
CA GLY A 45 -24.45 10.68 8.28
C GLY A 45 -24.72 9.60 9.34
N ARG A 46 -25.97 9.51 9.82
CA ARG A 46 -26.39 8.45 10.76
C ARG A 46 -26.30 7.05 10.16
N LEU A 47 -26.71 6.89 8.89
CA LEU A 47 -26.59 5.61 8.20
C LEU A 47 -25.13 5.20 8.04
N LEU A 48 -24.24 6.12 7.67
CA LEU A 48 -22.81 5.84 7.51
C LEU A 48 -22.14 5.50 8.84
N VAL A 49 -22.49 6.19 9.94
CA VAL A 49 -21.99 5.84 11.28
C VAL A 49 -22.50 4.46 11.72
N TRP A 50 -23.78 4.16 11.46
CA TRP A 50 -24.34 2.83 11.74
C TRP A 50 -23.64 1.75 10.91
N MET A 51 -23.42 1.98 9.62
CA MET A 51 -22.67 1.07 8.75
C MET A 51 -21.23 0.91 9.27
N HIS A 52 -20.56 1.97 9.70
CA HIS A 52 -19.19 1.84 10.21
C HIS A 52 -19.12 0.99 11.50
N ASN A 53 -20.15 1.08 12.34
CA ASN A 53 -20.21 0.37 13.61
C ASN A 53 -20.80 -1.04 13.52
N ALA A 54 -21.60 -1.33 12.49
CA ALA A 54 -22.22 -2.63 12.31
C ALA A 54 -21.19 -3.70 11.89
N ARG A 55 -21.16 -4.82 12.62
CA ARG A 55 -20.35 -6.01 12.27
C ARG A 55 -20.42 -6.42 10.79
N PRO A 56 -21.61 -6.55 10.15
CA PRO A 56 -21.67 -6.97 8.75
C PRO A 56 -20.97 -6.00 7.81
N ALA A 57 -21.04 -4.70 8.07
CA ALA A 57 -20.42 -3.70 7.22
C ALA A 57 -18.88 -3.68 7.36
N ARG A 58 -18.32 -4.06 8.51
CA ARG A 58 -16.87 -4.32 8.64
C ARG A 58 -16.43 -5.49 7.75
N VAL A 59 -17.19 -6.60 7.77
CA VAL A 59 -16.91 -7.78 6.91
C VAL A 59 -17.00 -7.41 5.44
N ILE A 60 -18.05 -6.68 5.04
CA ILE A 60 -18.22 -6.21 3.67
C ILE A 60 -17.05 -5.29 3.27
N ASN A 61 -16.62 -4.39 4.16
CA ASN A 61 -15.49 -3.52 3.87
C ASN A 61 -14.19 -4.32 3.65
N GLU A 62 -13.87 -5.28 4.53
CA GLU A 62 -12.67 -6.11 4.34
C GLU A 62 -12.76 -6.98 3.07
N LEU A 63 -13.95 -7.48 2.72
CA LEU A 63 -14.16 -8.21 1.47
C LEU A 63 -13.95 -7.32 0.24
N VAL A 64 -14.48 -6.09 0.25
CA VAL A 64 -14.28 -5.12 -0.83
C VAL A 64 -12.80 -4.77 -0.97
N ARG A 65 -12.09 -4.58 0.14
CA ARG A 65 -10.63 -4.34 0.13
C ARG A 65 -9.89 -5.54 -0.43
N TRP A 66 -10.20 -6.74 0.02
CA TRP A 66 -9.61 -7.97 -0.51
C TRP A 66 -9.81 -8.08 -2.03
N LEU A 67 -11.04 -7.85 -2.52
CA LEU A 67 -11.36 -7.84 -3.95
C LEU A 67 -10.58 -6.77 -4.72
N TYR A 68 -10.41 -5.59 -4.12
CA TYR A 68 -9.66 -4.50 -4.72
C TYR A 68 -8.16 -4.83 -4.83
N TYR A 69 -7.54 -5.19 -3.72
CA TYR A 69 -6.08 -5.36 -3.62
C TYR A 69 -5.57 -6.68 -4.23
N LEU A 70 -6.32 -7.77 -4.07
CA LEU A 70 -5.93 -9.11 -4.54
C LEU A 70 -6.77 -9.59 -5.70
N GLY A 71 -8.08 -9.33 -5.66
CA GLY A 71 -9.02 -9.77 -6.68
C GLY A 71 -8.72 -9.18 -8.06
N LEU A 72 -8.35 -7.90 -8.15
CA LEU A 72 -8.00 -7.25 -9.43
C LEU A 72 -6.76 -7.87 -10.09
N PRO A 73 -5.56 -7.92 -9.47
CA PRO A 73 -4.41 -8.55 -10.08
C PRO A 73 -4.67 -10.02 -10.44
N TYR A 74 -5.35 -10.77 -9.58
CA TYR A 74 -5.74 -12.16 -9.86
C TYR A 74 -6.65 -12.27 -11.08
N ALA A 75 -7.69 -11.44 -11.18
CA ALA A 75 -8.61 -11.45 -12.32
C ALA A 75 -7.89 -11.12 -13.63
N THR A 76 -6.99 -10.12 -13.64
CA THR A 76 -6.21 -9.79 -14.85
C THR A 76 -5.27 -10.92 -15.27
N LEU A 77 -4.75 -11.70 -14.31
CA LEU A 77 -3.96 -12.89 -14.59
C LEU A 77 -4.82 -14.01 -15.19
N MET A 78 -5.99 -14.28 -14.61
CA MET A 78 -6.91 -15.33 -15.09
C MET A 78 -7.48 -15.02 -16.48
N LEU A 79 -7.68 -13.73 -16.79
CA LEU A 79 -8.14 -13.27 -18.10
C LEU A 79 -7.01 -13.18 -19.14
N GLY A 80 -5.76 -13.45 -18.76
CA GLY A 80 -4.60 -13.39 -19.66
C GLY A 80 -4.14 -11.97 -20.02
N TYR A 81 -4.65 -10.94 -19.34
CA TYR A 81 -4.21 -9.55 -19.52
C TYR A 81 -2.85 -9.29 -18.89
N ASN A 82 -2.46 -10.12 -17.92
CA ASN A 82 -1.23 -9.99 -17.16
C ASN A 82 -0.46 -11.31 -17.14
N THR A 83 0.82 -11.25 -16.76
CA THR A 83 1.67 -12.44 -16.64
C THR A 83 2.19 -12.59 -15.21
N MET A 84 2.47 -13.82 -14.78
CA MET A 84 3.09 -14.06 -13.47
C MET A 84 4.46 -13.39 -13.33
N ARG A 85 5.17 -13.22 -14.46
CA ARG A 85 6.49 -12.58 -14.50
C ARG A 85 6.40 -11.07 -14.30
N SER A 86 5.47 -10.38 -14.96
CA SER A 86 5.26 -8.93 -14.78
C SER A 86 4.74 -8.58 -13.39
N LEU A 87 3.97 -9.48 -12.76
CA LEU A 87 3.57 -9.36 -11.35
C LEU A 87 4.68 -9.80 -10.37
N GLY A 88 5.80 -10.35 -10.84
CA GLY A 88 6.90 -10.90 -10.02
C GLY A 88 6.49 -11.99 -9.04
N VAL A 89 5.48 -12.78 -9.39
CA VAL A 89 5.03 -13.95 -8.62
C VAL A 89 5.73 -15.23 -9.13
N TRP A 90 6.57 -15.09 -10.16
CA TRP A 90 7.35 -16.16 -10.77
C TRP A 90 8.76 -16.28 -10.16
N GLY A 91 9.43 -17.43 -10.35
CA GLY A 91 10.87 -17.56 -10.07
C GLY A 91 11.22 -17.70 -8.59
N MET A 92 10.61 -18.67 -7.92
CA MET A 92 10.87 -18.99 -6.51
C MET A 92 12.13 -19.85 -6.29
N ASP A 93 13.22 -19.62 -7.02
CA ASP A 93 14.52 -20.20 -6.65
C ASP A 93 15.24 -19.26 -5.68
N TRP A 94 14.87 -19.35 -4.40
CA TRP A 94 15.39 -18.46 -3.36
C TRP A 94 16.84 -18.79 -3.04
N THR A 95 17.32 -20.00 -3.34
CA THR A 95 18.62 -20.47 -2.88
C THR A 95 19.76 -19.83 -3.65
N THR A 96 19.62 -19.73 -4.98
CA THR A 96 20.64 -19.14 -5.85
C THR A 96 20.63 -17.61 -5.80
N THR A 97 19.50 -17.02 -5.43
CA THR A 97 19.34 -15.56 -5.39
C THR A 97 19.38 -14.96 -3.99
N ALA A 98 19.44 -15.77 -2.92
CA ALA A 98 19.40 -15.29 -1.53
C ALA A 98 20.48 -14.24 -1.22
N ILE A 99 21.73 -14.47 -1.66
CA ILE A 99 22.86 -13.59 -1.35
C ILE A 99 22.69 -12.19 -1.97
N PRO A 100 22.56 -12.03 -3.30
CA PRO A 100 22.41 -10.69 -3.90
C PRO A 100 21.16 -10.00 -3.37
N PHE A 101 20.10 -10.75 -3.09
CA PHE A 101 18.88 -10.22 -2.52
C PHE A 101 19.13 -9.67 -1.11
N ALA A 102 19.74 -10.47 -0.22
CA ALA A 102 20.09 -10.03 1.13
C ALA A 102 20.95 -8.76 1.12
N THR A 103 21.89 -8.63 0.17
CA THR A 103 22.68 -7.40 0.01
C THR A 103 21.79 -6.18 -0.27
N ILE A 104 20.84 -6.29 -1.19
CA ILE A 104 19.91 -5.19 -1.53
C ILE A 104 18.97 -4.90 -0.35
N GLY A 105 18.43 -5.94 0.29
CA GLY A 105 17.55 -5.79 1.45
C GLY A 105 18.25 -5.08 2.62
N ILE A 106 19.51 -5.46 2.93
CA ILE A 106 20.32 -4.79 3.94
C ILE A 106 20.63 -3.35 3.53
N GLY A 107 20.97 -3.10 2.26
CA GLY A 107 21.18 -1.75 1.75
C GLY A 107 19.95 -0.85 1.93
N ALA A 108 18.77 -1.36 1.56
CA ALA A 108 17.49 -0.68 1.77
C ALA A 108 17.23 -0.39 3.26
N LEU A 109 17.44 -1.37 4.14
CA LEU A 109 17.32 -1.19 5.59
C LEU A 109 18.25 -0.08 6.11
N LEU A 110 19.52 -0.08 5.69
CA LEU A 110 20.49 0.94 6.09
C LEU A 110 20.07 2.34 5.64
N VAL A 111 19.60 2.48 4.40
CA VAL A 111 19.10 3.76 3.88
C VAL A 111 17.87 4.22 4.66
N VAL A 112 16.91 3.34 4.93
CA VAL A 112 15.72 3.68 5.72
C VAL A 112 16.11 4.12 7.12
N VAL A 113 16.98 3.39 7.83
CA VAL A 113 17.48 3.81 9.15
C VAL A 113 18.17 5.16 9.08
N TRP A 114 19.04 5.35 8.08
CA TRP A 114 19.85 6.56 7.94
C TRP A 114 18.99 7.81 7.69
N VAL A 115 17.94 7.69 6.88
CA VAL A 115 17.01 8.79 6.58
C VAL A 115 16.05 9.04 7.74
N TRP A 116 15.43 7.98 8.27
CA TRP A 116 14.31 8.13 9.21
C TRP A 116 14.74 8.32 10.66
N ARG A 117 15.91 7.84 11.07
CA ARG A 117 16.36 7.97 12.47
C ARG A 117 16.65 9.43 12.87
N PRO A 118 17.29 10.27 12.04
CA PRO A 118 17.39 11.70 12.34
C PRO A 118 16.02 12.37 12.34
N TYR A 119 15.17 12.05 11.37
CA TYR A 119 13.81 12.60 11.25
C TYR A 119 12.94 12.29 12.48
N ALA A 120 12.96 11.06 12.98
CA ALA A 120 12.23 10.65 14.18
C ALA A 120 12.81 11.20 15.49
N ARG A 121 14.03 11.77 15.46
CA ARG A 121 14.70 12.36 16.62
C ARG A 121 14.60 13.87 16.69
N SER A 122 14.32 14.54 15.57
CA SER A 122 13.93 15.95 15.61
C SER A 122 12.68 16.11 16.47
N GLU A 123 12.54 17.25 17.14
CA GLU A 123 11.38 17.62 17.98
C GLU A 123 10.10 17.88 17.15
N HIS A 124 9.86 17.05 16.14
CA HIS A 124 8.64 17.09 15.37
C HIS A 124 7.51 16.45 16.19
N PRO A 125 6.35 17.11 16.33
CA PRO A 125 5.23 16.51 17.01
C PRO A 125 4.76 15.30 16.19
N HIS A 126 4.93 14.10 16.73
CA HIS A 126 4.45 12.88 16.08
C HIS A 126 3.03 12.58 16.54
N ALA A 127 2.12 12.31 15.60
CA ALA A 127 0.82 11.77 15.95
C ALA A 127 0.98 10.40 16.62
N ILE A 128 0.38 10.24 17.81
CA ILE A 128 0.28 8.93 18.45
C ILE A 128 -0.58 8.04 17.56
N ASP A 129 -0.13 6.81 17.34
CA ASP A 129 -0.90 5.82 16.58
C ASP A 129 -2.13 5.37 17.39
N GLU A 130 -3.25 6.04 17.18
CA GLU A 130 -4.53 5.74 17.83
C GLU A 130 -5.19 4.45 17.29
N SER A 131 -4.62 3.81 16.25
CA SER A 131 -5.29 2.70 15.55
C SER A 131 -5.36 1.39 16.34
N GLY A 132 -4.64 1.30 17.47
CA GLY A 132 -4.52 0.09 18.28
C GLY A 132 -3.72 -0.97 17.54
N TRP A 133 -2.42 -0.99 17.79
CA TRP A 133 -1.46 -1.85 17.09
C TRP A 133 -1.90 -3.34 17.07
N ASN A 134 -2.14 -3.87 15.87
CA ASN A 134 -2.45 -5.28 15.63
C ASN A 134 -1.56 -5.81 14.50
N TRP A 135 -0.53 -6.58 14.86
CA TRP A 135 0.47 -7.10 13.93
C TRP A 135 -0.14 -7.90 12.77
N ALA A 136 -1.20 -8.67 13.02
CA ALA A 136 -1.84 -9.49 11.99
C ALA A 136 -2.56 -8.63 10.96
N ARG A 137 -3.24 -7.57 11.42
CA ARG A 137 -3.82 -6.56 10.53
C ARG A 137 -2.73 -5.92 9.68
N HIS A 138 -1.62 -5.52 10.31
CA HIS A 138 -0.51 -4.85 9.64
C HIS A 138 0.12 -5.70 8.53
N ILE A 139 0.31 -7.00 8.78
CA ILE A 139 0.77 -7.95 7.75
C ILE A 139 -0.19 -7.97 6.54
N ILE A 140 -1.50 -8.01 6.79
CA ILE A 140 -2.50 -8.02 5.71
C ILE A 140 -2.44 -6.70 4.92
N GLU A 141 -2.28 -5.56 5.59
CA GLU A 141 -2.12 -4.26 4.94
C GLU A 141 -0.90 -4.23 4.01
N VAL A 142 0.24 -4.76 4.48
CA VAL A 142 1.47 -4.83 3.68
C VAL A 142 1.30 -5.78 2.47
N ILE A 143 0.63 -6.92 2.66
CA ILE A 143 0.31 -7.86 1.55
C ILE A 143 -0.55 -7.16 0.50
N TYR A 144 -1.60 -6.45 0.93
CA TYR A 144 -2.47 -5.69 0.05
C TYR A 144 -1.69 -4.63 -0.74
N GLN A 145 -0.85 -3.87 -0.04
CA GLN A 145 -0.07 -2.81 -0.65
C GLN A 145 0.92 -3.34 -1.70
N GLU A 146 1.66 -4.42 -1.39
CA GLU A 146 2.59 -5.04 -2.34
C GLU A 146 1.90 -5.65 -3.55
N ALA A 147 0.75 -6.32 -3.35
CA ALA A 147 -0.02 -6.88 -4.47
C ALA A 147 -0.54 -5.79 -5.41
N HIS A 148 -0.97 -4.66 -4.86
CA HIS A 148 -1.48 -3.53 -5.63
C HIS A 148 -0.38 -2.76 -6.34
N TRP A 149 0.78 -2.57 -5.71
CA TRP A 149 1.95 -2.03 -6.39
C TRP A 149 2.44 -2.96 -7.50
N ALA A 150 2.40 -4.29 -7.28
CA ALA A 150 2.70 -5.28 -8.31
C ALA A 150 1.75 -5.16 -9.51
N PHE A 151 0.46 -4.97 -9.25
CA PHE A 151 -0.52 -4.70 -10.29
C PHE A 151 -0.18 -3.42 -11.06
N TYR A 152 0.13 -2.32 -10.38
CA TYR A 152 0.38 -1.03 -11.03
C TYR A 152 1.66 -1.00 -11.86
N ARG A 153 2.73 -1.70 -11.44
CA ARG A 153 3.94 -1.85 -12.26
C ARG A 153 3.77 -2.80 -13.43
N SER A 154 2.95 -3.84 -13.29
CA SER A 154 2.81 -4.87 -14.34
C SER A 154 2.31 -4.32 -15.68
N GLY A 155 1.41 -3.33 -15.66
CA GLY A 155 0.89 -2.68 -16.87
C GLY A 155 1.98 -2.00 -17.70
N PRO A 156 2.67 -0.99 -17.14
CA PRO A 156 3.79 -0.32 -17.80
C PRO A 156 4.91 -1.28 -18.23
N ILE A 157 5.23 -2.32 -17.44
CA ILE A 157 6.23 -3.34 -17.81
C ILE A 157 5.81 -4.06 -19.10
N LEU A 158 4.56 -4.49 -19.22
CA LEU A 158 4.06 -5.20 -20.40
C LEU A 158 3.92 -4.28 -21.62
N TRP A 159 3.60 -3.01 -21.41
CA TRP A 159 3.52 -2.01 -22.47
C TRP A 159 4.89 -1.66 -23.05
N LEU A 160 5.88 -1.45 -22.20
CA LEU A 160 7.22 -1.01 -22.59
C LEU A 160 8.16 -2.17 -22.90
N GLY A 161 7.88 -3.37 -22.40
CA GLY A 161 8.81 -4.50 -22.44
C GLY A 161 10.03 -4.32 -21.53
N ASP A 162 9.97 -3.40 -20.56
CA ASP A 162 11.09 -2.98 -19.72
C ASP A 162 10.69 -3.00 -18.24
N PHE A 163 11.41 -3.81 -17.45
CA PHE A 163 11.19 -3.93 -16.01
C PHE A 163 11.61 -2.69 -15.23
N TYR A 164 12.69 -2.01 -15.65
CA TYR A 164 13.18 -0.82 -14.99
C TYR A 164 12.19 0.33 -15.15
N LEU A 165 11.95 0.77 -16.40
CA LEU A 165 11.09 1.92 -16.66
C LEU A 165 9.64 1.62 -16.28
N GLY A 166 9.16 0.40 -16.55
CA GLY A 166 7.82 -0.02 -16.17
C GLY A 166 7.57 0.02 -14.66
N SER A 167 8.55 -0.37 -13.85
CA SER A 167 8.42 -0.31 -12.38
C SER A 167 8.34 1.12 -11.86
N PHE A 168 9.17 2.03 -12.37
CA PHE A 168 9.12 3.44 -11.96
C PHE A 168 7.83 4.14 -12.40
N ILE A 169 7.29 3.83 -13.59
CA ILE A 169 5.98 4.35 -14.00
C ILE A 169 4.88 3.79 -13.09
N GLY A 170 4.91 2.50 -12.75
CA GLY A 170 3.97 1.90 -11.80
C GLY A 170 4.01 2.55 -10.41
N PHE A 171 5.22 2.88 -9.94
CA PHE A 171 5.42 3.67 -8.72
C PHE A 171 4.77 5.06 -8.83
N VAL A 172 5.01 5.79 -9.93
CA VAL A 172 4.37 7.10 -10.17
C VAL A 172 2.84 6.99 -10.19
N LEU A 173 2.28 5.95 -10.81
CA LEU A 173 0.84 5.69 -10.78
C LEU A 173 0.32 5.48 -9.36
N SER A 174 1.08 4.74 -8.53
CA SER A 174 0.73 4.52 -7.12
C SER A 174 0.75 5.82 -6.32
N LEU A 175 1.71 6.72 -6.60
CA LEU A 175 1.75 8.05 -5.99
C LEU A 175 0.59 8.92 -6.45
N ILE A 176 0.23 8.89 -7.74
CA ILE A 176 -0.91 9.64 -8.28
C ILE A 176 -2.20 9.19 -7.59
N GLU A 177 -2.44 7.88 -7.53
CA GLU A 177 -3.60 7.32 -6.84
C GLU A 177 -3.62 7.76 -5.37
N GLY A 178 -2.51 7.60 -4.64
CA GLY A 178 -2.39 8.04 -3.26
C GLY A 178 -2.66 9.54 -3.09
N TRP A 179 -2.18 10.37 -4.02
CA TRP A 179 -2.41 11.82 -3.98
C TRP A 179 -3.85 12.21 -4.33
N THR A 180 -4.61 11.38 -5.03
CA THR A 180 -6.06 11.62 -5.25
C THR A 180 -6.87 11.48 -3.96
N ASN A 181 -6.34 10.80 -2.95
CA ASN A 181 -6.98 10.64 -1.65
C ASN A 181 -6.85 11.94 -0.82
N PRO A 182 -7.97 12.60 -0.46
CA PRO A 182 -7.94 13.83 0.33
C PRO A 182 -7.38 13.64 1.74
N PHE A 183 -7.49 12.45 2.35
CA PHE A 183 -6.88 12.17 3.65
C PHE A 183 -5.35 12.19 3.56
N VAL A 184 -4.79 11.62 2.49
CA VAL A 184 -3.35 11.64 2.25
C VAL A 184 -2.86 13.06 2.04
N ARG A 185 -3.55 13.86 1.22
CA ARG A 185 -3.20 15.27 1.02
C ARG A 185 -3.28 16.08 2.31
N ALA A 186 -4.37 15.95 3.06
CA ALA A 186 -4.55 16.67 4.32
C ALA A 186 -3.45 16.31 5.33
N ASN A 187 -3.14 15.02 5.48
CA ASN A 187 -2.07 14.57 6.37
C ASN A 187 -0.68 15.01 5.89
N ALA A 188 -0.42 15.01 4.58
CA ALA A 188 0.87 15.45 4.03
C ALA A 188 1.11 16.96 4.22
N HIS A 189 0.05 17.77 4.32
CA HIS A 189 0.15 19.21 4.61
C HIS A 189 0.22 19.52 6.11
N ASP A 190 -0.12 18.56 6.97
CA ASP A 190 -0.02 18.69 8.42
C ASP A 190 1.30 18.06 8.89
N VAL A 191 2.25 18.90 9.32
CA VAL A 191 3.58 18.48 9.78
C VAL A 191 3.49 17.38 10.84
N THR A 192 2.43 17.37 11.67
CA THR A 192 2.27 16.39 12.75
C THR A 192 1.76 15.02 12.29
N ARG A 193 1.20 14.96 11.07
CA ARG A 193 0.57 13.76 10.48
C ARG A 193 1.22 13.31 9.17
N ALA A 194 2.22 14.05 8.70
CA ALA A 194 2.93 13.78 7.45
C ALA A 194 3.73 12.46 7.48
N ASP A 195 4.03 11.94 8.67
CA ASP A 195 4.82 10.72 8.86
C ASP A 195 4.24 9.51 8.11
N ALA A 196 2.92 9.28 8.22
CA ALA A 196 2.28 8.13 7.62
C ALA A 196 2.35 8.11 6.07
N PRO A 197 1.95 9.19 5.35
CA PRO A 197 2.09 9.22 3.91
C PRO A 197 3.56 9.21 3.45
N LEU A 198 4.47 9.88 4.16
CA LEU A 198 5.90 9.86 3.83
C LEU A 198 6.53 8.47 4.02
N TRP A 199 6.15 7.75 5.08
CA TRP A 199 6.58 6.37 5.34
C TRP A 199 6.10 5.43 4.24
N SER A 200 4.82 5.50 3.91
CA SER A 200 4.22 4.71 2.81
C SER A 200 4.90 4.98 1.46
N ALA A 201 5.17 6.25 1.15
CA ALA A 201 5.91 6.62 -0.07
C ALA A 201 7.36 6.09 -0.05
N SER A 202 8.04 6.12 1.10
CA SER A 202 9.39 5.57 1.25
C SER A 202 9.41 4.05 1.02
N LEU A 203 8.43 3.33 1.56
CA LEU A 203 8.27 1.90 1.35
C LEU A 203 7.96 1.57 -0.12
N ALA A 204 7.17 2.41 -0.80
CA ALA A 204 6.90 2.26 -2.23
C ALA A 204 8.18 2.40 -3.07
N VAL A 205 9.05 3.37 -2.74
CA VAL A 205 10.36 3.54 -3.39
C VAL A 205 11.23 2.31 -3.16
N VAL A 206 11.36 1.87 -1.91
CA VAL A 206 12.18 0.69 -1.56
C VAL A 206 11.68 -0.56 -2.27
N SER A 207 10.37 -0.82 -2.23
CA SER A 207 9.75 -1.95 -2.93
C SER A 207 10.01 -1.91 -4.44
N THR A 208 9.91 -0.72 -5.05
CA THR A 208 10.20 -0.52 -6.48
C THR A 208 11.66 -0.84 -6.82
N ILE A 209 12.61 -0.31 -6.04
CA ILE A 209 14.04 -0.56 -6.24
C ILE A 209 14.33 -2.07 -6.10
N ILE A 210 13.83 -2.68 -5.02
CA ILE A 210 13.99 -4.12 -4.80
C ILE A 210 13.45 -4.90 -5.98
N PHE A 211 12.22 -4.61 -6.42
CA PHE A 211 11.60 -5.31 -7.54
C PHE A 211 12.37 -5.14 -8.85
N VAL A 212 12.93 -3.96 -9.13
CA VAL A 212 13.75 -3.74 -10.34
C VAL A 212 14.93 -4.71 -10.41
N PHE A 213 15.58 -4.96 -9.27
CA PHE A 213 16.73 -5.85 -9.21
C PHE A 213 16.37 -7.34 -9.07
N THR A 214 15.27 -7.66 -8.39
CA THR A 214 14.90 -9.06 -8.09
C THR A 214 13.86 -9.63 -9.04
N GLN A 215 13.05 -8.77 -9.67
CA GLN A 215 11.83 -9.12 -10.40
C GLN A 215 10.90 -10.03 -9.59
N ASN A 216 10.94 -9.92 -8.26
CA ASN A 216 10.27 -10.82 -7.33
C ASN A 216 9.53 -10.05 -6.23
N THR A 217 8.21 -10.10 -6.29
CA THR A 217 7.29 -9.41 -5.37
C THR A 217 7.30 -10.04 -3.98
N TRP A 218 7.54 -11.35 -3.87
CA TRP A 218 7.67 -12.00 -2.57
C TRP A 218 8.87 -11.48 -1.79
N TYR A 219 9.97 -11.19 -2.49
CA TYR A 219 11.14 -10.60 -1.87
C TYR A 219 10.89 -9.17 -1.40
N ALA A 220 10.25 -8.34 -2.25
CA ALA A 220 9.81 -7.01 -1.86
C ALA A 220 8.91 -7.05 -0.62
N LEU A 221 7.94 -7.98 -0.59
CA LEU A 221 7.04 -8.21 0.55
C LEU A 221 7.78 -8.55 1.84
N VAL A 222 8.73 -9.49 1.80
CA VAL A 222 9.50 -9.88 2.99
C VAL A 222 10.31 -8.69 3.52
N VAL A 223 11.00 -7.95 2.64
CA VAL A 223 11.79 -6.79 3.07
C VAL A 223 10.88 -5.68 3.61
N HIS A 224 9.75 -5.43 2.96
CA HIS A 224 8.73 -4.48 3.43
C HIS A 224 8.25 -4.84 4.84
N LEU A 225 7.87 -6.11 5.07
CA LEU A 225 7.45 -6.60 6.40
C LEU A 225 8.55 -6.41 7.47
N ILE A 226 9.81 -6.69 7.14
CA ILE A 226 10.94 -6.50 8.06
C ILE A 226 11.10 -5.03 8.43
N ILE A 227 11.07 -4.13 7.44
CA ILE A 227 11.18 -2.68 7.67
C ILE A 227 10.02 -2.20 8.54
N ASP A 228 8.80 -2.58 8.18
CA ASP A 228 7.59 -2.00 8.73
C ASP A 228 7.24 -2.53 10.13
N LEU A 229 7.41 -3.84 10.37
CA LEU A 229 7.20 -4.45 11.68
C LEU A 229 8.43 -4.34 12.60
N GLY A 230 9.62 -4.54 12.05
CA GLY A 230 10.86 -4.66 12.83
C GLY A 230 11.53 -3.32 13.10
N LEU A 231 11.62 -2.46 12.09
CA LEU A 231 12.46 -1.27 12.15
C LEU A 231 11.74 -0.03 12.68
N ARG A 232 10.41 0.04 12.53
CA ARG A 232 9.63 1.21 12.96
C ARG A 232 9.83 1.54 14.46
N GLY A 233 9.91 0.52 15.31
CA GLY A 233 10.20 0.70 16.73
C GLY A 233 11.65 1.09 17.04
N THR A 234 12.62 0.63 16.26
CA THR A 234 14.05 0.93 16.49
C THR A 234 14.46 2.32 15.99
N ILE A 235 13.74 2.84 15.01
CA ILE A 235 13.91 4.21 14.48
C ILE A 235 13.48 5.26 15.50
N GLY A 236 12.58 4.91 16.43
CA GLY A 236 12.11 5.80 17.50
C GLY A 236 10.70 6.33 17.31
N PHE A 237 9.91 5.78 16.37
CA PHE A 237 8.50 6.13 16.29
C PHE A 237 7.77 5.68 17.56
N PRO A 238 7.09 6.59 18.28
CA PRO A 238 6.36 6.23 19.48
C PRO A 238 5.26 5.23 19.11
N ARG A 239 5.29 4.05 19.75
CA ARG A 239 4.17 3.10 19.72
C ARG A 239 3.18 3.56 20.78
N ALA A 240 1.89 3.58 20.47
CA ALA A 240 0.88 3.78 21.50
C ALA A 240 1.07 2.71 22.59
N HIS A 241 1.33 3.15 23.82
CA HIS A 241 1.41 2.24 24.95
C HIS A 241 0.05 1.57 25.13
N THR A 242 0.05 0.24 25.18
CA THR A 242 -1.13 -0.50 25.63
C THR A 242 -1.48 -0.04 27.04
N PRO A 243 -2.76 0.24 27.36
CA PRO A 243 -3.18 0.70 28.69
C PRO A 243 -2.80 -0.23 29.86
N SER A 244 -2.29 -1.44 29.58
CA SER A 244 -1.76 -2.36 30.58
C SER A 244 -0.43 -1.91 31.21
N ASP A 245 0.28 -0.96 30.59
CA ASP A 245 1.61 -0.54 31.06
C ASP A 245 1.56 0.59 32.10
N SER A 246 0.40 1.20 32.33
CA SER A 246 0.19 2.07 33.49
C SER A 246 -0.09 1.21 34.72
N ALA A 247 0.97 0.83 35.43
CA ALA A 247 0.85 0.30 36.79
C ALA A 247 -0.05 1.24 37.62
N PRO A 248 -0.93 0.71 38.49
CA PRO A 248 -1.67 1.55 39.41
C PRO A 248 -0.66 2.34 40.24
N LEU A 249 -0.75 3.66 40.19
CA LEU A 249 -0.04 4.53 41.13
C LEU A 249 -0.60 4.22 42.52
N GLU A 250 0.16 3.50 43.32
CA GLU A 250 -0.06 3.37 44.77
C GLU A 250 0.31 4.67 45.51
#